data_AF-A0A950VII2-F1
#
_entry.id   AF-A0A950VII2-F1
#
_cell.length_a   1.000
_cell.length_b   1.000
_cell.length_c   1.000
_cell.angle_alpha   90.00
_cell.angle_beta   90.00
_cell.angle_gamma   90.00
#
_symmetry.space_group_name_H-M   'P 1'
#
loop_
_entity.id
_entity.type
_entity.pdbx_description
1 polymer ?
#
loop_
_entity_poly.entity_id
_entity_poly.type
_entity_poly.pdbx_seq_one_letter_code
_entity_poly.pdbx_strand_id
1 'polypeptide(L)'
;MARTLQAAALPSVGVPRLPAVAALTALGVVYGDIGTSPLYAFKQAAQAGGAISPETVMGIVSLIVWALILIVSLKYAILIMRADNHGEGGIVALLALLDARHAPSGSWRAFLLIVGLIGAALLYGDGVITPAISVLSAVEGLKLDAPRLTPVVVPISVAILVGLFLVQRKGTTFIGRIFGPVMLFWFVAIGVLGLGGIARSPVILDALSPHHALVYLVHAGPGVAFAVLGAAFLAVTGGEAMYADMGHFGRLPIRLGWFAVALPALALNYLGQGALMLANPKGIENPFYLLAPGWAHYPMVVFATLATIIASQAIISGAFSLTQQAIQLGFLPRMR
;
A
#
# COMPACT_ATOMS: atom_id res chain seq x y z
N MET A 1 -36.47 14.73 12.25
CA MET A 1 -36.69 13.93 11.02
C MET A 1 -35.31 13.49 10.52
N ALA A 2 -34.85 12.31 10.94
CA ALA A 2 -33.49 11.83 10.68
C ALA A 2 -33.33 11.48 9.19
N ARG A 3 -32.63 12.32 8.44
CA ARG A 3 -32.10 11.93 7.13
C ARG A 3 -30.96 10.96 7.37
N THR A 4 -31.29 9.68 7.23
CA THR A 4 -30.34 8.57 7.15
C THR A 4 -29.21 8.93 6.19
N LEU A 5 -27.98 8.81 6.67
CA LEU A 5 -26.74 8.85 5.90
C LEU A 5 -26.72 7.61 5.01
N GLN A 6 -27.52 7.60 3.95
CA GLN A 6 -27.31 6.64 2.87
C GLN A 6 -26.20 7.24 2.02
N ALA A 7 -24.98 6.78 2.26
CA ALA A 7 -23.85 7.03 1.39
C ALA A 7 -24.35 6.84 -0.05
N ALA A 8 -24.03 7.80 -0.92
CA ALA A 8 -24.26 7.65 -2.35
C ALA A 8 -23.37 6.50 -2.80
N ALA A 9 -23.89 5.29 -2.69
CA ALA A 9 -23.25 4.08 -3.13
C ALA A 9 -22.89 4.30 -4.60
N LEU A 10 -21.60 4.18 -4.92
CA LEU A 10 -21.23 3.71 -6.25
C LEU A 10 -22.16 2.54 -6.58
N PRO A 11 -22.65 2.40 -7.83
CA PRO A 11 -23.59 1.35 -8.18
C PRO A 11 -23.06 0.05 -7.59
N SER A 12 -23.81 -0.48 -6.60
CA SER A 12 -23.39 -1.60 -5.80
C SER A 12 -22.97 -2.69 -6.76
N VAL A 13 -21.66 -2.93 -6.87
CA VAL A 13 -21.17 -4.13 -7.53
C VAL A 13 -21.66 -5.23 -6.61
N GLY A 14 -22.83 -5.81 -6.95
CA GLY A 14 -23.58 -6.67 -6.05
C GLY A 14 -22.61 -7.63 -5.38
N VAL A 15 -22.56 -7.59 -4.05
CA VAL A 15 -21.61 -8.38 -3.25
C VAL A 15 -21.62 -9.79 -3.84
N PRO A 16 -20.51 -10.25 -4.44
CA PRO A 16 -20.48 -11.57 -5.02
C PRO A 16 -20.92 -12.55 -3.93
N ARG A 17 -21.96 -13.35 -4.19
CA ARG A 17 -22.50 -14.33 -3.21
C ARG A 17 -21.44 -15.33 -2.72
N LEU A 18 -20.28 -15.37 -3.38
CA LEU A 18 -19.13 -16.17 -3.05
C LEU A 18 -18.00 -15.31 -2.45
N PRO A 19 -17.56 -15.58 -1.21
CA PRO A 19 -16.47 -14.86 -0.54
C PRO A 19 -15.17 -14.78 -1.36
N ALA A 20 -14.88 -15.80 -2.17
CA ALA A 20 -13.68 -15.87 -3.00
C ALA A 20 -13.68 -14.83 -4.14
N VAL A 21 -14.82 -14.58 -4.78
CA VAL A 21 -14.93 -13.59 -5.85
C VAL A 21 -14.80 -12.18 -5.27
N ALA A 22 -15.42 -11.95 -4.10
CA ALA A 22 -15.27 -10.69 -3.37
C ALA A 22 -13.82 -10.45 -2.91
N ALA A 23 -13.13 -11.51 -2.46
CA ALA A 23 -11.71 -11.43 -2.07
C ALA A 23 -10.82 -11.12 -3.28
N LEU A 24 -11.10 -11.74 -4.43
CA LEU A 24 -10.38 -11.44 -5.68
C LEU A 24 -10.57 -9.99 -6.11
N THR A 25 -11.79 -9.45 -6.04
CA THR A 25 -12.02 -8.03 -6.34
C THR A 25 -11.33 -7.11 -5.33
N ALA A 26 -11.32 -7.48 -4.05
CA ALA A 26 -10.62 -6.73 -3.01
C ALA A 26 -9.10 -6.71 -3.25
N LEU A 27 -8.48 -7.76 -3.80
CA LEU A 27 -7.07 -7.76 -4.21
C LEU A 27 -6.72 -6.61 -5.16
N GLY A 28 -7.61 -6.31 -6.10
CA GLY A 28 -7.40 -5.25 -7.08
C GLY A 28 -7.51 -3.85 -6.48
N VAL A 29 -8.51 -3.64 -5.62
CA VAL A 29 -8.89 -2.30 -5.15
C VAL A 29 -8.23 -1.95 -3.83
N VAL A 30 -8.19 -2.89 -2.88
CA VAL A 30 -7.70 -2.64 -1.52
C VAL A 30 -6.19 -2.82 -1.43
N TYR A 31 -5.64 -3.81 -2.14
CA TYR A 31 -4.25 -4.22 -1.99
C TYR A 31 -3.31 -3.74 -3.10
N GLY A 32 -3.82 -2.91 -4.03
CA GLY A 32 -3.01 -2.31 -5.10
C GLY A 32 -1.83 -1.52 -4.56
N ASP A 33 -2.10 -0.56 -3.68
CA ASP A 33 -1.10 0.32 -3.07
C ASP A 33 -0.02 -0.48 -2.32
N ILE A 34 -0.41 -1.11 -1.22
CA ILE A 34 0.51 -1.90 -0.39
C ILE A 34 1.21 -3.01 -1.18
N GLY A 35 0.56 -3.55 -2.21
CA GLY A 35 1.10 -4.58 -3.09
C GLY A 35 2.28 -4.10 -3.97
N THR A 36 2.35 -2.79 -4.24
CA THR A 36 3.43 -2.19 -5.05
C THR A 36 4.58 -1.63 -4.21
N SER A 37 4.40 -1.53 -2.89
CA SER A 37 5.44 -1.08 -1.95
C SER A 37 6.78 -1.83 -2.00
N PRO A 38 6.87 -3.12 -2.39
CA PRO A 38 8.17 -3.78 -2.52
C PRO A 38 9.08 -3.17 -3.60
N LEU A 39 8.54 -2.38 -4.53
CA LEU A 39 9.32 -1.66 -5.53
C LEU A 39 10.24 -0.60 -4.91
N TYR A 40 9.89 -0.07 -3.74
CA TYR A 40 10.62 1.06 -3.13
C TYR A 40 10.95 0.88 -1.65
N ALA A 41 10.08 0.29 -0.83
CA ALA A 41 10.18 0.37 0.63
C ALA A 41 11.50 -0.18 1.19
N PHE A 42 11.92 -1.36 0.74
CA PHE A 42 13.19 -1.95 1.20
C PHE A 42 14.41 -1.16 0.73
N LYS A 43 14.42 -0.70 -0.53
CA LYS A 43 15.48 0.17 -1.07
C LYS A 43 15.63 1.44 -0.25
N GLN A 44 14.52 2.12 0.05
CA GLN A 44 14.52 3.35 0.85
C GLN A 44 14.99 3.10 2.28
N ALA A 45 14.54 2.01 2.91
CA ALA A 45 14.97 1.66 4.26
C ALA A 45 16.46 1.29 4.33
N ALA A 46 16.95 0.55 3.33
CA ALA A 46 18.37 0.20 3.19
C ALA A 46 19.24 1.44 3.00
N GLN A 47 18.82 2.39 2.16
CA GLN A 47 19.53 3.66 1.95
C GLN A 47 19.54 4.53 3.21
N ALA A 48 18.42 4.60 3.94
CA ALA A 48 18.33 5.31 5.21
C ALA A 48 19.24 4.71 6.30
N GLY A 49 19.46 3.40 6.25
CA GLY A 49 20.34 2.67 7.18
C GLY A 49 21.83 2.88 6.94
N GLY A 50 22.23 3.48 5.82
CA GLY A 50 23.62 3.74 5.47
C GLY A 50 24.34 2.49 4.96
N ALA A 51 25.36 2.04 5.69
CA ALA A 51 26.18 0.91 5.25
C ALA A 51 25.40 -0.41 5.32
N ILE A 52 25.40 -1.15 4.21
CA ILE A 52 24.74 -2.46 4.10
C ILE A 52 25.65 -3.53 4.71
N SER A 53 25.39 -3.81 5.99
CA SER A 53 25.93 -4.97 6.69
C SER A 53 24.84 -6.04 6.86
N PRO A 54 25.21 -7.31 7.13
CA PRO A 54 24.24 -8.36 7.42
C PRO A 54 23.26 -7.99 8.54
N GLU A 55 23.73 -7.32 9.59
CA GLU A 55 22.93 -6.88 10.72
C GLU A 55 21.89 -5.83 10.30
N THR A 56 22.30 -4.86 9.47
CA THR A 56 21.40 -3.84 8.92
C THR A 56 20.31 -4.48 8.05
N VAL A 57 20.68 -5.44 7.18
CA VAL A 57 19.72 -6.13 6.32
C VAL A 57 18.72 -6.94 7.16
N MET A 58 19.19 -7.73 8.13
CA MET A 58 18.33 -8.50 9.03
C MET A 58 17.39 -7.58 9.83
N GLY A 59 17.92 -6.47 10.34
CA GLY A 59 17.16 -5.47 11.08
C GLY A 59 16.03 -4.85 10.27
N ILE A 60 16.33 -4.39 9.05
CA ILE A 60 15.37 -3.76 8.15
C ILE A 60 14.28 -4.74 7.71
N VAL A 61 14.66 -5.95 7.29
CA VAL A 61 13.67 -6.96 6.88
C VAL A 61 12.77 -7.36 8.04
N SER A 62 13.35 -7.57 9.23
CA SER A 62 12.58 -7.85 10.44
C SER A 62 11.62 -6.72 10.76
N LEU A 63 12.08 -5.47 10.67
CA LEU A 63 11.25 -4.29 10.91
C LEU A 63 10.06 -4.23 9.95
N ILE A 64 10.28 -4.46 8.66
CA ILE A 64 9.22 -4.46 7.64
C ILE A 64 8.23 -5.60 7.89
N VAL A 65 8.70 -6.82 8.11
CA VAL A 65 7.83 -7.98 8.39
C VAL A 65 6.97 -7.72 9.62
N TRP A 66 7.56 -7.22 10.71
CA TRP A 66 6.81 -6.91 11.92
C TRP A 66 5.91 -5.69 11.78
N ALA A 67 6.23 -4.73 10.92
CA ALA A 67 5.31 -3.66 10.56
C ALA A 67 4.06 -4.22 9.84
N LEU A 68 4.22 -5.13 8.88
CA LEU A 68 3.10 -5.81 8.22
C LEU A 68 2.24 -6.62 9.22
N ILE A 69 2.87 -7.28 10.19
CA ILE A 69 2.18 -8.04 11.23
C ILE A 69 1.44 -7.11 12.20
N LEU A 70 2.13 -6.14 12.81
CA LEU A 70 1.56 -5.32 13.89
C LEU A 70 0.60 -4.25 13.36
N ILE A 71 0.98 -3.57 12.28
CA ILE A 71 0.19 -2.45 11.75
C ILE A 71 -0.93 -2.99 10.88
N VAL A 72 -0.61 -3.76 9.84
CA VAL A 72 -1.61 -4.14 8.85
C VAL A 72 -2.44 -5.33 9.32
N SER A 73 -1.81 -6.37 9.87
CA SER A 73 -2.53 -7.57 10.30
C SER A 73 -3.28 -7.36 11.61
N LEU A 74 -2.58 -6.94 12.67
CA LEU A 74 -3.18 -6.81 14.00
C LEU A 74 -4.01 -5.53 14.12
N LYS A 75 -3.39 -4.36 13.91
CA LYS A 75 -4.08 -3.07 14.06
C LYS A 75 -5.20 -2.91 13.02
N TYR A 76 -4.92 -2.99 11.71
CA TYR A 76 -5.97 -2.77 10.70
C TYR A 76 -6.90 -3.98 10.58
N ALA A 77 -6.40 -5.13 10.14
CA ALA A 77 -7.25 -6.25 9.77
C ALA A 77 -8.05 -6.82 10.94
N ILE A 78 -7.44 -6.99 12.12
CA ILE A 78 -8.08 -7.62 13.28
C ILE A 78 -8.83 -6.62 14.15
N LEU A 79 -8.21 -5.49 14.51
CA LEU A 79 -8.74 -4.55 15.51
C LEU A 79 -9.62 -3.46 14.89
N ILE A 80 -9.06 -2.59 14.05
CA ILE A 80 -9.74 -1.39 13.54
C ILE A 80 -10.94 -1.77 12.69
N MET A 81 -10.86 -2.83 11.89
CA MET A 81 -12.00 -3.32 11.12
C MET A 81 -13.20 -3.79 11.97
N ARG A 82 -13.09 -3.86 13.31
CA ARG A 82 -14.24 -4.11 14.20
C ARG A 82 -15.04 -2.85 14.51
N ALA A 83 -14.42 -1.68 14.40
CA ALA A 83 -15.05 -0.39 14.60
C ALA A 83 -15.65 0.07 13.27
N ASP A 84 -16.92 -0.25 13.01
CA ASP A 84 -17.64 0.22 11.82
C ASP A 84 -18.84 1.08 12.18
N ASN A 85 -19.35 1.78 11.18
CA ASN A 85 -20.62 2.49 11.23
C ASN A 85 -21.57 1.86 10.21
N HIS A 86 -22.46 0.97 10.64
CA HIS A 86 -23.37 0.24 9.73
C HIS A 86 -22.63 -0.53 8.62
N GLY A 87 -21.43 -1.07 8.91
CA GLY A 87 -20.58 -1.78 7.95
C GLY A 87 -19.59 -0.89 7.19
N GLU A 88 -19.71 0.43 7.28
CA GLU A 88 -18.75 1.39 6.69
C GLU A 88 -17.55 1.63 7.62
N GLY A 89 -16.37 1.76 7.03
CA GLY A 89 -15.14 2.10 7.74
C GLY A 89 -14.50 3.39 7.23
N GLY A 90 -13.31 3.71 7.72
CA GLY A 90 -12.60 4.94 7.39
C GLY A 90 -12.85 6.11 8.36
N ILE A 91 -12.08 7.19 8.16
CA ILE A 91 -12.08 8.37 9.03
C ILE A 91 -13.47 9.03 9.07
N VAL A 92 -14.15 9.10 7.93
CA VAL A 92 -15.49 9.70 7.82
C VAL A 92 -16.53 8.87 8.56
N ALA A 93 -16.45 7.53 8.49
CA ALA A 93 -17.35 6.65 9.25
C ALA A 93 -17.20 6.87 10.76
N LEU A 94 -15.97 7.03 11.25
CA LEU A 94 -15.67 7.36 12.64
C LEU A 94 -16.20 8.75 13.04
N LEU A 95 -16.02 9.76 12.20
CA LEU A 95 -16.56 11.11 12.45
C LEU A 95 -18.09 11.11 12.49
N ALA A 96 -18.75 10.31 11.65
CA ALA A 96 -20.19 10.15 11.65
C ALA A 96 -20.70 9.44 12.92
N LEU A 97 -20.02 8.39 13.41
CA LEU A 97 -20.36 7.70 14.66
C LEU A 97 -20.31 8.61 15.88
N LEU A 98 -19.38 9.55 15.89
CA LEU A 98 -19.21 10.50 16.98
C LEU A 98 -20.22 11.67 16.94
N ASP A 99 -21.09 11.72 15.93
CA ASP A 99 -21.90 12.88 15.56
C ASP A 99 -21.09 14.18 15.61
N ALA A 100 -19.84 14.09 15.13
CA ALA A 100 -18.81 15.10 15.38
C ALA A 100 -19.21 16.48 14.84
N ARG A 101 -20.06 16.51 13.79
CA ARG A 101 -20.58 17.74 13.17
C ARG A 101 -21.47 18.59 14.09
N HIS A 102 -22.17 17.96 15.03
CA HIS A 102 -23.04 18.65 16.00
C HIS A 102 -22.36 18.79 17.37
N ALA A 103 -21.06 18.52 17.44
CA ALA A 103 -20.31 18.67 18.67
C ALA A 103 -20.31 20.14 19.15
N PRO A 104 -20.62 20.39 20.44
CA PRO A 104 -20.48 21.72 21.02
C PRO A 104 -19.05 22.25 20.87
N SER A 105 -18.89 23.55 20.63
CA SER A 105 -17.57 24.17 20.52
C SER A 105 -16.76 23.95 21.80
N GLY A 106 -15.48 23.57 21.67
CA GLY A 106 -14.61 23.29 22.82
C GLY A 106 -14.81 21.92 23.47
N SER A 107 -15.74 21.10 22.98
CA SER A 107 -15.90 19.73 23.46
C SER A 107 -14.83 18.79 22.90
N TRP A 108 -14.60 17.67 23.58
CA TRP A 108 -13.68 16.61 23.10
C TRP A 108 -14.09 16.07 21.71
N ARG A 109 -15.39 16.05 21.40
CA ARG A 109 -15.92 15.65 20.07
C ARG A 109 -15.54 16.65 18.99
N ALA A 110 -15.52 17.95 19.30
CA ALA A 110 -15.06 18.98 18.38
C ALA A 110 -13.54 18.88 18.15
N PHE A 111 -12.76 18.55 19.18
CA PHE A 111 -11.33 18.24 19.02
C PHE A 111 -11.12 17.03 18.10
N LEU A 112 -11.88 15.94 18.29
CA LEU A 112 -11.81 14.78 17.39
C LEU A 112 -12.23 15.09 15.96
N LEU A 113 -13.17 16.01 15.75
CA LEU A 113 -13.51 16.49 14.40
C LEU A 113 -12.30 17.11 13.71
N ILE A 114 -11.57 17.98 14.42
CA ILE A 114 -10.36 18.62 13.89
C ILE A 114 -9.30 17.58 13.56
N VAL A 115 -9.04 16.64 14.48
CA VAL A 115 -8.09 15.54 14.25
C VAL A 115 -8.49 14.69 13.05
N GLY A 116 -9.77 14.37 12.90
CA GLY A 116 -10.28 13.62 11.76
C GLY A 116 -10.16 14.39 10.44
N LEU A 117 -10.39 15.70 10.45
CA LEU A 117 -10.21 16.54 9.25
C LEU A 117 -8.73 16.65 8.85
N ILE A 118 -7.81 16.74 9.82
CA ILE A 118 -6.37 16.66 9.57
C ILE A 118 -6.02 15.30 8.95
N GLY A 119 -6.53 14.20 9.51
CA GLY A 119 -6.32 12.86 8.96
C GLY A 119 -6.85 12.71 7.53
N ALA A 120 -8.03 13.27 7.25
CA ALA A 120 -8.60 13.31 5.91
C ALA A 120 -7.73 14.12 4.92
N ALA A 121 -7.17 15.25 5.36
CA ALA A 121 -6.23 16.05 4.57
C ALA A 121 -4.92 15.30 4.30
N LEU A 122 -4.39 14.56 5.27
CA LEU A 122 -3.21 13.72 5.08
C LEU A 122 -3.47 12.60 4.06
N LEU A 123 -4.68 12.03 4.02
CA LEU A 123 -5.06 11.02 3.02
C LEU A 123 -5.11 11.59 1.59
N TYR A 124 -5.45 12.88 1.41
CA TYR A 124 -5.29 13.54 0.12
C TYR A 124 -3.81 13.67 -0.28
N GLY A 125 -2.93 13.95 0.69
CA GLY A 125 -1.49 14.00 0.47
C GLY A 125 -0.95 12.66 -0.05
N ASP A 126 -1.35 11.56 0.59
CA ASP A 126 -1.08 10.20 0.12
C ASP A 126 -1.63 9.97 -1.31
N GLY A 127 -2.84 10.49 -1.56
CA GLY A 127 -3.49 10.59 -2.86
C GLY A 127 -2.63 11.13 -4.02
N VAL A 128 -1.68 12.02 -3.70
CA VAL A 128 -0.79 12.66 -4.66
C VAL A 128 0.57 11.96 -4.71
N ILE A 129 1.11 11.58 -3.55
CA ILE A 129 2.48 11.06 -3.41
C ILE A 129 2.58 9.63 -3.95
N THR A 130 1.63 8.78 -3.62
CA THR A 130 1.75 7.34 -3.86
C THR A 130 1.72 6.95 -5.34
N PRO A 131 0.85 7.53 -6.19
CA PRO A 131 0.94 7.33 -7.64
C PRO A 131 2.31 7.72 -8.22
N ALA A 132 2.88 8.83 -7.73
CA ALA A 132 4.17 9.32 -8.20
C ALA A 132 5.32 8.39 -7.81
N ILE A 133 5.42 8.00 -6.54
CA ILE A 133 6.48 7.10 -6.06
C ILE A 133 6.36 5.72 -6.72
N SER A 134 5.15 5.17 -6.78
CA SER A 134 4.92 3.83 -7.30
C SER A 134 5.23 3.72 -8.79
N VAL A 135 4.66 4.61 -9.62
CA VAL A 135 4.91 4.60 -11.08
C VAL A 135 6.37 4.90 -11.39
N LEU A 136 6.98 5.86 -10.70
CA LEU A 136 8.40 6.16 -10.87
C LEU A 136 9.24 4.91 -10.57
N SER A 137 9.02 4.26 -9.42
CA SER A 137 9.76 3.06 -9.01
C SER A 137 9.58 1.88 -9.98
N ALA A 138 8.40 1.76 -10.61
CA ALA A 138 8.19 0.80 -11.68
C ALA A 138 9.09 1.12 -12.88
N VAL A 139 9.08 2.35 -13.38
CA VAL A 139 9.83 2.75 -14.57
C VAL A 139 11.35 2.79 -14.32
N GLU A 140 11.79 3.01 -13.06
CA GLU A 140 13.22 2.99 -12.68
C GLU A 140 13.92 1.67 -12.99
N GLY A 141 13.18 0.55 -13.09
CA GLY A 141 13.75 -0.74 -13.48
C GLY A 141 14.46 -0.69 -14.84
N LEU A 142 14.01 0.18 -15.77
CA LEU A 142 14.68 0.37 -17.07
C LEU A 142 16.14 0.79 -16.95
N LYS A 143 16.52 1.48 -15.86
CA LYS A 143 17.89 2.01 -15.66
C LYS A 143 18.92 0.90 -15.44
N LEU A 144 18.51 -0.26 -14.93
CA LEU A 144 19.42 -1.36 -14.59
C LEU A 144 20.15 -1.91 -15.82
N ASP A 145 19.42 -2.16 -16.91
CA ASP A 145 20.00 -2.72 -18.14
C ASP A 145 20.34 -1.64 -19.17
N ALA A 146 19.71 -0.47 -19.07
CA ALA A 146 19.91 0.64 -19.99
C ALA A 146 20.08 1.97 -19.24
N PRO A 147 21.26 2.24 -18.63
CA PRO A 147 21.53 3.49 -17.92
C PRO A 147 21.31 4.76 -18.77
N ARG A 148 21.43 4.63 -20.11
CA ARG A 148 21.14 5.71 -21.08
C ARG A 148 19.69 6.17 -21.06
N LEU A 149 18.76 5.36 -20.54
CA LEU A 149 17.35 5.71 -20.40
C LEU A 149 17.05 6.54 -19.14
N THR A 150 18.04 6.79 -18.27
CA THR A 150 17.85 7.59 -17.04
C THR A 150 17.13 8.93 -17.28
N PRO A 151 17.46 9.73 -18.32
CA PRO A 151 16.79 11.01 -18.56
C PRO A 151 15.31 10.87 -18.97
N VAL A 152 14.90 9.73 -19.52
CA VAL A 152 13.53 9.51 -20.01
C VAL A 152 12.61 8.85 -18.97
N VAL A 153 13.14 8.35 -17.85
CA VAL A 153 12.33 7.71 -16.80
C VAL A 153 11.27 8.65 -16.21
N VAL A 154 11.66 9.88 -15.87
CA VAL A 154 10.72 10.88 -15.33
C VAL A 154 9.67 11.27 -16.39
N PRO A 155 10.03 11.65 -17.63
CA PRO A 155 9.06 11.90 -18.70
C PRO A 155 8.08 10.75 -18.96
N ILE A 156 8.55 9.50 -18.97
CA ILE A 156 7.70 8.32 -19.16
C ILE A 156 6.72 8.17 -17.99
N SER A 157 7.19 8.34 -16.76
CA SER A 157 6.34 8.27 -15.55
C SER A 157 5.24 9.34 -15.57
N VAL A 158 5.59 10.57 -15.96
CA VAL A 158 4.62 11.66 -16.15
C VAL A 158 3.61 11.32 -17.25
N ALA A 159 4.06 10.79 -18.38
CA ALA A 159 3.17 10.39 -19.47
C ALA A 159 2.19 9.29 -19.04
N ILE A 160 2.65 8.30 -18.26
CA ILE A 160 1.81 7.25 -17.69
C ILE A 160 0.75 7.86 -16.75
N LEU A 161 1.15 8.74 -15.83
CA LEU A 161 0.22 9.39 -14.91
C LEU A 161 -0.81 10.26 -15.63
N VAL A 162 -0.38 11.08 -16.61
CA VAL A 162 -1.30 11.88 -17.43
C VAL A 162 -2.27 10.98 -18.20
N GLY A 163 -1.79 9.93 -18.85
CA GLY A 163 -2.63 8.96 -19.54
C GLY A 163 -3.64 8.29 -18.60
N LEU A 164 -3.20 7.94 -17.40
CA LEU A 164 -4.01 7.38 -16.32
C LEU A 164 -5.15 8.33 -15.92
N PHE A 165 -4.88 9.62 -15.70
CA PHE A 165 -5.89 10.63 -15.39
C PHE A 165 -6.84 10.90 -16.56
N LEU A 166 -6.36 10.85 -17.80
CA LEU A 166 -7.22 11.06 -18.99
C LEU A 166 -8.25 9.94 -19.16
N VAL A 167 -7.87 8.69 -18.88
CA VAL A 167 -8.76 7.52 -19.02
C VAL A 167 -9.83 7.47 -17.92
N GLN A 168 -9.58 8.04 -16.73
CA GLN A 168 -10.52 8.06 -15.61
C GLN A 168 -11.89 8.65 -15.97
N ARG A 169 -11.94 9.63 -16.87
CA ARG A 169 -13.17 10.29 -17.32
C ARG A 169 -14.20 9.34 -17.95
N LYS A 170 -13.80 8.13 -18.34
CA LYS A 170 -14.67 7.13 -18.97
C LYS A 170 -15.35 6.16 -17.97
N GLY A 171 -15.12 6.34 -16.67
CA GLY A 171 -15.72 5.53 -15.61
C GLY A 171 -14.92 4.27 -15.26
N THR A 172 -14.87 3.94 -13.97
CA THR A 172 -14.06 2.85 -13.38
C THR A 172 -14.74 1.46 -13.44
N THR A 173 -15.95 1.37 -13.99
CA THR A 173 -16.82 0.20 -13.89
C THR A 173 -16.29 -1.02 -14.68
N PHE A 174 -15.60 -0.81 -15.80
CA PHE A 174 -14.95 -1.90 -16.57
C PHE A 174 -13.60 -2.31 -15.96
N ILE A 175 -12.94 -1.35 -15.32
CA ILE A 175 -11.56 -1.45 -14.86
C ILE A 175 -11.46 -2.33 -13.59
N GLY A 176 -12.41 -2.20 -12.66
CA GLY A 176 -12.39 -2.92 -11.38
C GLY A 176 -12.44 -4.46 -11.48
N ARG A 177 -13.00 -5.02 -12.57
CA ARG A 177 -13.06 -6.49 -12.77
C ARG A 177 -11.71 -7.09 -13.19
N ILE A 178 -10.87 -6.31 -13.86
CA ILE A 178 -9.55 -6.75 -14.35
C ILE A 178 -8.49 -6.60 -13.24
N PHE A 179 -8.68 -5.63 -12.34
CA PHE A 179 -7.73 -5.33 -11.26
C PHE A 179 -7.46 -6.52 -10.35
N GLY A 180 -8.50 -7.23 -9.93
CA GLY A 180 -8.38 -8.39 -9.04
C GLY A 180 -7.46 -9.48 -9.60
N PRO A 181 -7.76 -10.04 -10.78
CA PRO A 181 -6.89 -11.02 -11.43
C PRO A 181 -5.45 -10.53 -11.63
N VAL A 182 -5.26 -9.30 -12.13
CA VAL A 182 -3.92 -8.76 -12.39
C VAL A 182 -3.11 -8.65 -11.08
N MET A 183 -3.73 -8.16 -10.00
CA MET A 183 -3.08 -8.07 -8.70
C MET A 183 -2.81 -9.45 -8.09
N LEU A 184 -3.69 -10.44 -8.29
CA LEU A 184 -3.41 -11.81 -7.88
C LEU A 184 -2.16 -12.37 -8.57
N PHE A 185 -2.05 -12.21 -9.89
CA PHE A 185 -0.84 -12.60 -10.62
C PHE A 185 0.39 -11.83 -10.16
N TRP A 186 0.23 -10.56 -9.80
CA TRP A 186 1.31 -9.74 -9.26
C TRP A 186 1.82 -10.29 -7.93
N PHE A 187 0.92 -10.58 -6.99
CA PHE A 187 1.27 -11.18 -5.71
C PHE A 187 1.94 -12.55 -5.87
N VAL A 188 1.45 -13.39 -6.77
CA VAL A 188 2.10 -14.66 -7.10
C VAL A 188 3.51 -14.43 -7.66
N ALA A 189 3.68 -13.49 -8.59
CA ALA A 189 4.97 -13.19 -9.20
C ALA A 189 5.99 -12.71 -8.15
N ILE A 190 5.64 -11.73 -7.31
CA ILE A 190 6.56 -11.23 -6.27
C ILE A 190 6.85 -12.29 -5.20
N GLY A 191 5.89 -13.16 -4.90
CA GLY A 191 6.06 -14.28 -3.96
C GLY A 191 7.03 -15.33 -4.50
N VAL A 192 6.92 -15.69 -5.79
CA VAL A 192 7.86 -16.61 -6.47
C VAL A 192 9.27 -16.01 -6.53
N LEU A 193 9.40 -14.72 -6.85
CA LEU A 193 10.68 -14.02 -6.79
C LEU A 193 11.28 -14.03 -5.38
N GLY A 194 10.43 -13.80 -4.37
CA GLY A 194 10.79 -13.85 -2.96
C GLY A 194 11.37 -15.21 -2.56
N LEU A 195 10.66 -16.29 -2.89
CA LEU A 195 11.12 -17.67 -2.66
C LEU A 195 12.46 -17.96 -3.34
N GLY A 196 12.63 -17.49 -4.59
CA GLY A 196 13.89 -17.62 -5.31
C GLY A 196 15.05 -16.90 -4.64
N GLY A 197 14.80 -15.72 -4.05
CA GLY A 197 15.78 -14.99 -3.24
C GLY A 197 16.14 -15.74 -1.95
N ILE A 198 15.13 -16.18 -1.19
CA ILE A 198 15.31 -16.93 0.07
C ILE A 198 16.11 -18.21 -0.16
N ALA A 199 15.84 -18.96 -1.23
CA ALA A 199 16.54 -20.20 -1.55
C ALA A 199 18.06 -20.00 -1.75
N ARG A 200 18.51 -18.80 -2.15
CA ARG A 200 19.93 -18.47 -2.31
C ARG A 200 20.61 -18.13 -0.99
N SER A 201 19.88 -17.57 -0.02
CA SER A 201 20.42 -17.24 1.30
C SER A 201 19.38 -17.52 2.40
N PRO A 202 19.20 -18.80 2.80
CA PRO A 202 18.15 -19.21 3.74
C PRO A 202 18.30 -18.58 5.13
N VAL A 203 19.50 -18.12 5.49
CA VAL A 203 19.77 -17.41 6.75
C VAL A 203 18.87 -16.18 6.93
N ILE A 204 18.34 -15.58 5.84
CA ILE A 204 17.41 -14.44 5.94
C ILE A 204 16.14 -14.76 6.75
N LEU A 205 15.78 -16.05 6.88
CA LEU A 205 14.62 -16.47 7.67
C LEU A 205 14.76 -16.10 9.15
N ASP A 206 15.98 -15.92 9.64
CA ASP A 206 16.22 -15.42 11.01
C ASP A 206 15.61 -14.03 11.23
N ALA A 207 15.48 -13.22 10.16
CA ALA A 207 14.83 -11.91 10.21
C ALA A 207 13.34 -11.98 10.60
N LEU A 208 12.69 -13.15 10.56
CA LEU A 208 11.34 -13.33 11.10
C LEU A 208 11.30 -13.09 12.61
N SER A 209 12.42 -13.26 13.32
CA SER A 209 12.51 -12.92 14.74
C SER A 209 12.50 -11.39 14.94
N PRO A 210 11.60 -10.85 15.79
CA PRO A 210 11.55 -9.41 16.06
C PRO A 210 12.80 -8.89 16.77
N HIS A 211 13.61 -9.82 17.32
CA HIS A 211 14.87 -9.51 17.94
C HIS A 211 15.79 -8.71 17.01
N HIS A 212 15.85 -9.04 15.71
CA HIS A 212 16.70 -8.31 14.77
C HIS A 212 16.26 -6.85 14.59
N ALA A 213 14.95 -6.58 14.49
CA ALA A 213 14.43 -5.22 14.44
C ALA A 213 14.76 -4.45 15.73
N LEU A 214 14.55 -5.06 16.90
CA LEU A 214 14.82 -4.40 18.19
C LEU A 214 16.31 -4.10 18.38
N VAL A 215 17.18 -5.07 18.12
CA VAL A 215 18.64 -4.88 18.19
C VAL A 215 19.06 -3.79 17.22
N TYR A 216 18.57 -3.80 15.99
CA TYR A 216 18.88 -2.76 15.01
C TYR A 216 18.47 -1.37 15.49
N LEU A 217 17.24 -1.20 15.96
CA LEU A 217 16.74 0.10 16.43
C LEU A 217 17.52 0.64 17.63
N VAL A 218 17.99 -0.23 18.52
CA VAL A 218 18.80 0.17 19.69
C VAL A 218 20.23 0.57 19.27
N HIS A 219 20.83 -0.11 18.29
CA HIS A 219 22.25 0.07 17.94
C HIS A 219 22.49 1.02 16.76
N ALA A 220 21.51 1.26 15.89
CA ALA A 220 21.65 2.15 14.73
C ALA A 220 21.83 3.63 15.11
N GLY A 221 21.48 3.99 16.34
CA GLY A 221 21.46 5.37 16.82
C GLY A 221 20.13 6.08 16.49
N PRO A 222 19.70 7.06 17.31
CA PRO A 222 18.33 7.60 17.23
C PRO A 222 17.93 8.19 15.87
N GLY A 223 18.86 8.89 15.20
CA GLY A 223 18.58 9.53 13.91
C GLY A 223 18.42 8.54 12.76
N VAL A 224 19.30 7.54 12.68
CA VAL A 224 19.24 6.48 11.65
C VAL A 224 18.04 5.58 11.91
N ALA A 225 17.81 5.17 13.16
CA ALA A 225 16.66 4.37 13.53
C ALA A 225 15.33 5.06 13.15
N PHE A 226 15.22 6.37 13.39
CA PHE A 226 14.04 7.14 12.98
C PHE A 226 13.87 7.20 11.46
N ALA A 227 14.95 7.45 10.72
CA ALA A 227 14.91 7.49 9.24
C ALA A 227 14.51 6.14 8.65
N VAL A 228 15.05 5.03 9.18
CA VAL A 228 14.74 3.67 8.73
C VAL A 228 13.33 3.27 9.11
N LEU A 229 12.84 3.65 10.30
CA LEU A 229 11.43 3.49 10.67
C LEU A 229 10.50 4.20 9.69
N GLY A 230 10.80 5.45 9.35
CA GLY A 230 10.03 6.22 8.38
C GLY A 230 10.05 5.58 6.99
N ALA A 231 11.21 5.10 6.53
CA ALA A 231 11.34 4.44 5.25
C ALA A 231 10.67 3.04 5.22
N ALA A 232 10.75 2.26 6.29
CA ALA A 232 10.08 0.98 6.41
C ALA A 232 8.55 1.13 6.52
N PHE A 233 8.06 2.27 7.01
CA PHE A 233 6.64 2.59 7.03
C PHE A 233 6.02 2.62 5.61
N LEU A 234 6.83 2.88 4.58
CA LEU A 234 6.42 2.76 3.19
C LEU A 234 5.98 1.34 2.79
N ALA A 235 6.31 0.31 3.57
CA ALA A 235 5.84 -1.05 3.34
C ALA A 235 4.39 -1.29 3.81
N VAL A 236 3.84 -0.39 4.63
CA VAL A 236 2.49 -0.52 5.21
C VAL A 236 1.51 0.52 4.71
N THR A 237 1.93 1.41 3.80
CA THR A 237 1.04 2.36 3.09
C THR A 237 -0.01 1.57 2.29
N GLY A 238 -1.26 2.04 2.32
CA GLY A 238 -2.41 1.31 1.78
C GLY A 238 -3.14 0.45 2.82
N GLY A 239 -2.61 0.30 4.04
CA GLY A 239 -3.33 -0.38 5.14
C GLY A 239 -4.64 0.30 5.51
N GLU A 240 -4.71 1.63 5.37
CA GLU A 240 -5.92 2.44 5.56
C GLU A 240 -7.00 2.17 4.51
N ALA A 241 -6.63 1.78 3.29
CA ALA A 241 -7.60 1.38 2.27
C ALA A 241 -8.41 0.15 2.72
N MET A 242 -7.79 -0.77 3.47
CA MET A 242 -8.49 -1.91 4.07
C MET A 242 -9.63 -1.49 4.99
N TYR A 243 -9.46 -0.37 5.69
CA TYR A 243 -10.49 0.15 6.57
C TYR A 243 -11.51 0.99 5.81
N ALA A 244 -11.08 1.83 4.87
CA ALA A 244 -11.96 2.67 4.07
C ALA A 244 -12.92 1.87 3.18
N ASP A 245 -12.48 0.75 2.61
CA ASP A 245 -13.27 -0.04 1.66
C ASP A 245 -14.11 -1.16 2.31
N MET A 246 -14.25 -1.13 3.64
CA MET A 246 -15.08 -2.10 4.35
C MET A 246 -16.54 -2.09 3.91
N GLY A 247 -17.11 -0.92 3.60
CA GLY A 247 -18.49 -0.81 3.14
C GLY A 247 -18.73 -1.50 1.79
N HIS A 248 -17.71 -1.53 0.93
CA HIS A 248 -17.79 -2.12 -0.41
C HIS A 248 -17.63 -3.63 -0.40
N PHE A 249 -16.65 -4.16 0.33
CA PHE A 249 -16.28 -5.58 0.26
C PHE A 249 -16.64 -6.38 1.52
N GLY A 250 -16.83 -5.72 2.65
CA GLY A 250 -16.99 -6.36 3.95
C GLY A 250 -15.68 -6.87 4.55
N ARG A 251 -15.75 -7.23 5.84
CA ARG A 251 -14.56 -7.60 6.64
C ARG A 251 -13.90 -8.89 6.18
N LEU A 252 -14.69 -9.91 5.88
CA LEU A 252 -14.19 -11.25 5.60
C LEU A 252 -13.41 -11.32 4.27
N PRO A 253 -13.90 -10.80 3.13
CA PRO A 253 -13.15 -10.83 1.87
C PRO A 253 -11.81 -10.07 1.93
N ILE A 254 -11.79 -8.93 2.62
CA ILE A 254 -10.55 -8.16 2.86
C ILE A 254 -9.58 -9.02 3.67
N ARG A 255 -9.99 -9.57 4.82
CA ARG A 255 -9.12 -10.45 5.64
C ARG A 255 -8.60 -11.66 4.87
N LEU A 256 -9.44 -12.30 4.06
CA LEU A 256 -9.02 -13.43 3.23
C LEU A 256 -7.97 -13.01 2.21
N GLY A 257 -8.18 -11.91 1.49
CA GLY A 257 -7.18 -11.36 0.57
C GLY A 257 -5.86 -11.03 1.26
N TRP A 258 -5.91 -10.44 2.45
CA TRP A 258 -4.72 -10.14 3.25
C TRP A 258 -3.95 -11.40 3.65
N PHE A 259 -4.58 -12.27 4.43
CA PHE A 259 -3.88 -13.39 5.07
C PHE A 259 -3.53 -14.52 4.09
N ALA A 260 -4.31 -14.71 3.01
CA ALA A 260 -4.07 -15.78 2.05
C ALA A 260 -3.15 -15.38 0.89
N VAL A 261 -3.10 -14.09 0.52
CA VAL A 261 -2.40 -13.65 -0.69
C VAL A 261 -1.42 -12.52 -0.41
N ALA A 262 -1.89 -11.36 0.05
CA ALA A 262 -1.04 -10.16 0.13
C ALA A 262 0.09 -10.30 1.17
N LEU A 263 -0.24 -10.67 2.41
CA LEU A 263 0.74 -10.85 3.48
C LEU A 263 1.84 -11.87 3.11
N PRO A 264 1.53 -13.12 2.71
CA PRO A 264 2.58 -14.08 2.38
C PRO A 264 3.43 -13.62 1.19
N ALA A 265 2.83 -13.07 0.13
CA ALA A 265 3.58 -12.58 -1.03
C ALA A 265 4.53 -11.43 -0.68
N LEU A 266 4.05 -10.44 0.10
CA LEU A 266 4.85 -9.30 0.55
C LEU A 266 5.99 -9.75 1.46
N ALA A 267 5.70 -10.58 2.47
CA ALA A 267 6.70 -11.10 3.40
C ALA A 267 7.78 -11.89 2.66
N LEU A 268 7.39 -12.79 1.75
CA LEU A 268 8.32 -13.54 0.90
C LEU A 268 9.19 -12.62 0.05
N ASN A 269 8.60 -11.59 -0.56
CA ASN A 269 9.36 -10.66 -1.41
C ASN A 269 10.40 -9.86 -0.60
N TYR A 270 10.02 -9.32 0.57
CA TYR A 270 10.96 -8.60 1.43
C TYR A 270 12.09 -9.50 1.97
N LEU A 271 11.76 -10.73 2.37
CA LEU A 271 12.77 -11.74 2.72
C LEU A 271 13.67 -12.05 1.52
N GLY A 272 13.12 -12.17 0.31
CA GLY A 272 13.91 -12.36 -0.91
C GLY A 272 14.87 -11.21 -1.16
N GLN A 273 14.40 -9.96 -1.08
CA GLN A 273 15.23 -8.76 -1.27
C GLN A 273 16.35 -8.71 -0.22
N GLY A 274 16.04 -9.04 1.04
CA GLY A 274 17.03 -9.19 2.09
C GLY A 274 18.09 -10.25 1.77
N ALA A 275 17.67 -11.47 1.39
CA ALA A 275 18.57 -12.55 1.02
C ALA A 275 19.52 -12.14 -0.13
N LEU A 276 18.99 -11.41 -1.12
CA LEU A 276 19.80 -10.87 -2.20
C LEU A 276 20.86 -9.89 -1.68
N MET A 277 20.52 -9.01 -0.74
CA MET A 277 21.48 -8.05 -0.18
C MET A 277 22.52 -8.70 0.73
N LEU A 278 22.17 -9.78 1.43
CA LEU A 278 23.14 -10.58 2.18
C LEU A 278 24.19 -11.22 1.25
N ALA A 279 23.78 -11.66 0.06
CA ALA A 279 24.67 -12.27 -0.92
C ALA A 279 25.44 -11.23 -1.77
N ASN A 280 24.81 -10.11 -2.11
CA ASN A 280 25.39 -9.06 -2.95
C ASN A 280 24.99 -7.66 -2.45
N PRO A 281 25.76 -7.07 -1.51
CA PRO A 281 25.49 -5.75 -0.96
C PRO A 281 25.51 -4.60 -1.99
N LYS A 282 26.14 -4.79 -3.16
CA LYS A 282 26.20 -3.78 -4.23
C LYS A 282 24.88 -3.62 -4.98
N GLY A 283 23.89 -4.49 -4.76
CA GLY A 283 22.60 -4.49 -5.44
C GLY A 283 21.55 -3.48 -4.91
N ILE A 284 21.94 -2.55 -4.02
CA ILE A 284 20.98 -1.62 -3.37
C ILE A 284 20.26 -0.68 -4.35
N GLU A 285 20.82 -0.46 -5.55
CA GLU A 285 20.20 0.44 -6.52
C GLU A 285 18.78 0.02 -6.89
N ASN A 286 18.52 -1.28 -7.07
CA ASN A 286 17.19 -1.83 -7.37
C ASN A 286 17.07 -3.30 -6.92
N PRO A 287 16.99 -3.56 -5.59
CA PRO A 287 16.94 -4.91 -5.04
C PRO A 287 15.74 -5.73 -5.55
N PHE A 288 14.59 -5.09 -5.78
CA PHE A 288 13.41 -5.73 -6.33
C PHE A 288 13.66 -6.35 -7.72
N TYR A 289 14.20 -5.57 -8.66
CA TYR A 289 14.40 -6.04 -10.03
C TYR A 289 15.54 -7.04 -10.16
N LEU A 290 16.56 -6.92 -9.30
CA LEU A 290 17.66 -7.88 -9.24
C LEU A 290 17.26 -9.25 -8.67
N LEU A 291 16.08 -9.37 -8.05
CA LEU A 291 15.51 -10.68 -7.72
C LEU A 291 15.06 -11.45 -8.96
N ALA A 292 14.64 -10.75 -10.01
CA ALA A 292 14.19 -11.38 -11.24
C ALA A 292 15.36 -12.00 -12.00
N PRO A 293 15.19 -13.20 -12.59
CA PRO A 293 16.17 -13.70 -13.55
C PRO A 293 16.26 -12.74 -14.75
N GLY A 294 17.43 -12.66 -15.39
CA GLY A 294 17.68 -11.63 -16.43
C GLY A 294 16.66 -11.61 -17.57
N TRP A 295 16.13 -12.76 -17.98
CA TRP A 295 15.09 -12.83 -19.02
C TRP A 295 13.74 -12.20 -18.60
N ALA A 296 13.45 -12.17 -17.30
CA ALA A 296 12.18 -11.71 -16.74
C ALA A 296 12.21 -10.23 -16.37
N HIS A 297 13.35 -9.54 -16.49
CA HIS A 297 13.49 -8.17 -16.03
C HIS A 297 12.57 -7.18 -16.78
N TYR A 298 12.65 -7.08 -18.12
CA TYR A 298 11.74 -6.21 -18.89
C TYR A 298 10.25 -6.60 -18.75
N PRO A 299 9.87 -7.91 -18.81
CA PRO A 299 8.51 -8.33 -18.47
C PRO A 299 8.06 -7.84 -17.09
N MET A 300 8.94 -7.90 -16.09
CA MET A 300 8.66 -7.43 -14.73
C MET A 300 8.48 -5.91 -14.67
N VAL A 301 9.26 -5.13 -15.42
CA VAL A 301 9.07 -3.67 -15.51
C VAL A 301 7.70 -3.33 -16.08
N VAL A 302 7.29 -3.99 -17.16
CA VAL A 302 5.95 -3.81 -17.74
C VAL A 302 4.87 -4.20 -16.73
N PHE A 303 5.06 -5.34 -16.04
CA PHE A 303 4.07 -5.81 -15.08
C PHE A 303 3.98 -4.91 -13.84
N ALA A 304 5.10 -4.44 -13.31
CA ALA A 304 5.16 -3.45 -12.24
C ALA A 304 4.48 -2.15 -12.67
N THR A 305 4.67 -1.70 -13.90
CA THR A 305 3.98 -0.53 -14.44
C THR A 305 2.46 -0.73 -14.45
N LEU A 306 1.97 -1.91 -14.85
CA LEU A 306 0.55 -2.24 -14.78
C LEU A 306 0.03 -2.28 -13.34
N ALA A 307 0.75 -2.92 -12.42
CA ALA A 307 0.38 -2.99 -11.01
C ALA A 307 0.32 -1.59 -10.37
N THR A 308 1.26 -0.71 -10.69
CA THR A 308 1.31 0.67 -10.16
C THR A 308 0.23 1.57 -10.77
N ILE A 309 -0.18 1.33 -12.02
CA ILE A 309 -1.38 1.95 -12.60
C ILE A 309 -2.63 1.54 -11.80
N ILE A 310 -2.76 0.25 -11.44
CA ILE A 310 -3.88 -0.25 -10.63
C ILE A 310 -3.88 0.38 -9.24
N ALA A 311 -2.72 0.38 -8.57
CA ALA A 311 -2.52 1.01 -7.27
C ALA A 311 -2.92 2.50 -7.28
N SER A 312 -2.44 3.23 -8.28
CA SER A 312 -2.75 4.66 -8.44
C SER A 312 -4.24 4.90 -8.63
N GLN A 313 -4.92 4.05 -9.40
CA GLN A 313 -6.37 4.16 -9.63
C GLN A 313 -7.20 3.94 -8.37
N ALA A 314 -6.81 2.98 -7.52
CA ALA A 314 -7.47 2.72 -6.25
C ALA A 314 -7.42 3.95 -5.34
N ILE A 315 -6.23 4.52 -5.16
CA ILE A 315 -6.01 5.70 -4.32
C ILE A 315 -6.77 6.93 -4.85
N ILE A 316 -6.70 7.18 -6.16
CA ILE A 316 -7.41 8.32 -6.75
C ILE A 316 -8.93 8.18 -6.59
N SER A 317 -9.46 6.95 -6.74
CA SER A 317 -10.87 6.67 -6.47
C SER A 317 -11.24 6.88 -4.99
N GLY A 318 -10.34 6.50 -4.08
CA GLY A 318 -10.47 6.76 -2.65
C GLY A 318 -10.53 8.26 -2.34
N ALA A 319 -9.69 9.07 -2.98
CA ALA A 319 -9.71 10.53 -2.84
C ALA A 319 -11.03 11.16 -3.33
N PHE A 320 -11.59 10.68 -4.45
CA PHE A 320 -12.92 11.13 -4.91
C PHE A 320 -14.02 10.77 -3.91
N SER A 321 -13.97 9.56 -3.35
CA SER A 321 -14.94 9.09 -2.36
C SER A 321 -14.88 9.93 -1.07
N LEU A 322 -13.67 10.19 -0.59
CA LEU A 322 -13.45 11.05 0.58
C LEU A 322 -13.92 12.50 0.32
N THR A 323 -13.70 13.01 -0.89
CA THR A 323 -14.23 14.33 -1.32
C THR A 323 -15.74 14.37 -1.26
N GLN A 324 -16.40 13.36 -1.83
CA GLN A 324 -17.87 13.28 -1.83
C GLN A 324 -18.42 13.19 -0.40
N GLN A 325 -17.78 12.40 0.46
CA GLN A 325 -18.13 12.29 1.87
C GLN A 325 -17.95 13.62 2.63
N ALA A 326 -16.84 14.33 2.39
CA ALA A 326 -16.60 15.65 2.97
C ALA A 326 -17.66 16.68 2.52
N ILE A 327 -18.11 16.64 1.26
CA ILE A 327 -19.23 17.48 0.76
C ILE A 327 -20.54 17.12 1.49
N GLN A 328 -20.84 15.83 1.66
CA GLN A 328 -22.06 15.37 2.35
C GLN A 328 -22.09 15.79 3.83
N LEU A 329 -20.92 15.83 4.48
CA LEU A 329 -20.77 16.34 5.84
C LEU A 329 -20.74 17.86 5.92
N GLY A 330 -20.72 18.57 4.79
CA GLY A 330 -20.72 20.03 4.73
C GLY A 330 -19.35 20.67 4.93
N PHE A 331 -18.26 19.89 4.89
CA PHE A 331 -16.89 20.41 5.01
C PHE A 331 -16.33 20.99 3.71
N LEU A 332 -16.90 20.62 2.57
CA LEU A 332 -16.53 21.15 1.25
C LEU A 332 -17.76 21.66 0.48
N PRO A 333 -17.59 22.69 -0.38
CA PRO A 333 -18.65 23.14 -1.26
C PRO A 333 -19.00 22.05 -2.29
N ARG A 334 -20.24 22.08 -2.81
CA ARG A 334 -20.67 21.13 -3.84
C ARG A 334 -19.81 21.31 -5.11
N MET A 335 -19.13 20.24 -5.51
CA MET A 335 -18.34 20.18 -6.74
C MET A 335 -19.11 19.44 -7.84
N ARG A 336 -18.89 19.80 -9.11
CA ARG A 336 -19.52 19.21 -10.30
C ARG A 336 -18.63 18.16 -10.93
#